data_AF-A0A2T3FN54-F1
#
_entry.id   AF-A0A2T3FN54-F1
#
_cell.length_a   1.000
_cell.length_b   1.000
_cell.length_c   1.000
_cell.angle_alpha   90.00
_cell.angle_beta   90.00
_cell.angle_gamma   90.00
#
_symmetry.space_group_name_H-M   'P 1'
#
loop_
_entity.id
_entity.type
_entity.pdbx_description
1 polymer ?
#
loop_
_entity_poly.entity_id
_entity_poly.type
_entity_poly.pdbx_seq_one_letter_code
_entity_poly.pdbx_strand_id
1 'polypeptide(L)'
;MKNDAYNKFIELKNNESIDKKRVSNIKDQQLSILSSKINIEMNRLNNIIYKEENNVPILSFSKKNYSFATPENTGTGIAYKGLVIFDISVLNLTNLPIIVHDSFVLKQISDKAFEKILELYIKSEKQVIIAIDKKNSYTDETQKILDESVILNLGSNGNELFGKSWG
;
A
#
# COMPACT_ATOMS: atom_id res chain seq x y z
N MET A 1 17.32 -21.65 -53.06
CA MET A 1 17.98 -20.52 -52.38
C MET A 1 17.08 -19.29 -52.19
N LYS A 2 16.53 -18.63 -53.23
CA LYS A 2 15.74 -17.39 -53.04
C LYS A 2 14.37 -17.62 -52.35
N ASN A 3 13.76 -18.79 -52.57
CA ASN A 3 12.46 -19.15 -51.99
C ASN A 3 12.57 -19.62 -50.53
N ASP A 4 13.67 -20.28 -50.17
CA ASP A 4 13.90 -20.81 -48.82
C ASP A 4 14.13 -19.67 -47.81
N ALA A 5 14.86 -18.62 -48.21
CA ALA A 5 15.06 -17.43 -47.39
C ALA A 5 13.74 -16.66 -47.17
N TYR A 6 12.89 -16.57 -48.18
CA TYR A 6 11.57 -15.94 -48.06
C TYR A 6 10.64 -16.73 -47.13
N ASN A 7 10.58 -18.06 -47.29
CA ASN A 7 9.79 -18.92 -46.40
C ASN A 7 10.26 -18.84 -44.95
N LYS A 8 11.59 -18.85 -44.73
CA LYS A 8 12.18 -18.66 -43.41
C LYS A 8 11.86 -17.30 -42.80
N PHE A 9 11.85 -16.23 -43.60
CA PHE A 9 11.44 -14.90 -43.12
C PHE A 9 9.97 -14.87 -42.66
N ILE A 10 9.06 -15.49 -43.43
CA ILE A 10 7.64 -15.59 -43.06
C ILE A 10 7.47 -16.42 -41.78
N GLU A 11 8.18 -17.54 -41.66
CA GLU A 11 8.18 -18.38 -40.47
C GLU A 11 8.65 -17.59 -39.23
N LEU A 12 9.79 -16.89 -39.33
CA LEU A 12 10.32 -16.07 -38.23
C LEU A 12 9.34 -14.98 -37.82
N LYS A 13 8.67 -14.31 -38.78
CA LYS A 13 7.67 -13.28 -38.50
C LYS A 13 6.42 -13.85 -37.82
N ASN A 14 6.00 -15.06 -38.20
CA ASN A 14 4.89 -15.76 -37.55
C ASN A 14 5.26 -16.17 -36.12
N ASN A 15 6.45 -16.72 -35.92
CA ASN A 15 6.96 -17.10 -34.60
C ASN A 15 7.07 -15.87 -33.68
N GLU A 16 7.61 -14.76 -34.17
CA GLU A 16 7.68 -13.50 -33.43
C GLU A 16 6.28 -13.01 -32.98
N SER A 17 5.28 -13.12 -33.87
CA SER A 17 3.90 -12.75 -33.56
C SER A 17 3.27 -13.66 -32.50
N ILE A 18 3.51 -14.97 -32.59
CA ILE A 18 3.05 -15.97 -31.61
C ILE A 18 3.69 -15.72 -30.24
N ASP A 19 5.00 -15.48 -30.20
CA ASP A 19 5.73 -15.23 -28.96
C ASP A 19 5.27 -13.92 -28.31
N LYS A 20 5.05 -12.85 -29.09
CA LYS A 20 4.48 -11.60 -28.59
C LYS A 20 3.11 -11.80 -27.95
N LYS A 21 2.24 -12.60 -28.56
CA LYS A 21 0.93 -12.95 -27.98
C LYS A 21 1.09 -13.76 -26.70
N ARG A 22 1.98 -14.75 -26.69
CA ARG A 22 2.24 -15.59 -25.51
C ARG A 22 2.74 -14.76 -24.33
N VAL A 23 3.71 -13.87 -24.56
CA VAL A 23 4.23 -12.95 -23.54
C VAL A 23 3.13 -12.02 -23.02
N SER A 24 2.28 -11.48 -23.90
CA SER A 24 1.15 -10.65 -23.47
C SER A 24 0.19 -11.43 -22.56
N ASN A 25 -0.18 -12.64 -22.95
CA ASN A 25 -1.13 -13.46 -22.18
C ASN A 25 -0.57 -13.83 -20.80
N ILE A 26 0.71 -14.21 -20.73
CA ILE A 26 1.36 -14.52 -19.46
C ILE A 26 1.39 -13.27 -18.56
N LYS A 27 1.72 -12.09 -19.11
CA LYS A 27 1.69 -10.83 -18.35
C LYS A 27 0.30 -10.53 -17.81
N ASP A 28 -0.73 -10.65 -18.63
CA ASP A 28 -2.12 -10.40 -18.21
C ASP A 28 -2.54 -11.36 -17.08
N GLN A 29 -2.16 -12.64 -17.17
CA GLN A 29 -2.40 -13.63 -16.11
C GLN A 29 -1.66 -13.29 -14.80
N GLN A 30 -0.38 -12.94 -14.88
CA GLN A 30 0.40 -12.60 -13.68
C GLN A 30 -0.11 -11.32 -13.00
N LEU A 31 -0.51 -10.31 -13.79
CA LEU A 31 -1.12 -9.10 -13.26
C LEU A 31 -2.46 -9.39 -12.57
N SER A 32 -3.28 -10.28 -13.13
CA SER A 32 -4.54 -10.70 -12.49
C SER A 32 -4.32 -11.46 -11.18
N ILE A 33 -3.32 -12.35 -11.13
CA ILE A 33 -2.95 -13.05 -9.88
C ILE A 33 -2.46 -12.04 -8.84
N LEU A 34 -1.64 -11.07 -9.25
CA LEU A 34 -1.09 -10.05 -8.36
C LEU A 34 -2.20 -9.17 -7.77
N SER A 35 -3.08 -8.60 -8.59
CA SER A 35 -4.19 -7.78 -8.09
C SER A 35 -5.12 -8.59 -7.19
N SER A 36 -5.42 -9.84 -7.54
CA SER A 36 -6.27 -10.71 -6.71
C SER A 36 -5.68 -10.93 -5.32
N LYS A 37 -4.39 -11.26 -5.22
CA LYS A 37 -3.72 -11.46 -3.92
C LYS A 37 -3.74 -10.20 -3.06
N ILE A 38 -3.40 -9.05 -3.66
CA ILE A 38 -3.40 -7.77 -2.95
C ILE A 38 -4.82 -7.40 -2.52
N ASN A 39 -5.82 -7.51 -3.39
CA ASN A 39 -7.21 -7.19 -3.06
C ASN A 39 -7.79 -8.08 -1.94
N ILE A 40 -7.44 -9.37 -1.91
CA ILE A 40 -7.86 -10.27 -0.83
C ILE A 40 -7.30 -9.79 0.52
N GLU A 41 -6.01 -9.45 0.56
CA GLU A 41 -5.37 -8.97 1.78
C GLU A 41 -5.89 -7.59 2.21
N MET A 42 -6.07 -6.66 1.26
CA MET A 42 -6.68 -5.36 1.52
C MET A 42 -8.10 -5.49 2.06
N ASN A 43 -8.91 -6.43 1.54
CA ASN A 43 -10.24 -6.71 2.04
C ASN A 43 -10.20 -7.25 3.48
N ARG A 44 -9.29 -8.18 3.77
CA ARG A 44 -9.09 -8.71 5.13
C ARG A 44 -8.73 -7.60 6.13
N LEU A 45 -7.78 -6.74 5.78
CA LEU A 45 -7.37 -5.61 6.62
C LEU A 45 -8.48 -4.56 6.78
N ASN A 46 -9.20 -4.23 5.70
CA ASN A 46 -10.32 -3.31 5.76
C ASN A 46 -11.42 -3.80 6.71
N ASN A 47 -11.71 -5.10 6.70
CA ASN A 47 -12.70 -5.69 7.60
C ASN A 47 -12.30 -5.62 9.08
N ILE A 48 -11.00 -5.67 9.38
CA ILE A 48 -10.50 -5.46 10.75
C ILE A 48 -10.75 -4.01 11.19
N ILE A 49 -10.53 -3.05 10.29
CA ILE A 49 -10.64 -1.62 10.61
C ILE A 49 -12.11 -1.19 10.70
N TYR A 50 -12.98 -1.67 9.81
CA TYR A 50 -14.36 -1.16 9.66
C TYR A 50 -15.49 -2.16 9.91
N LYS A 51 -15.22 -3.42 10.25
CA LYS A 51 -16.24 -4.44 10.56
C LYS A 51 -17.43 -4.41 9.58
N GLU A 52 -17.16 -4.60 8.29
CA GLU A 52 -18.13 -4.75 7.18
C GLU A 52 -18.59 -3.47 6.44
N GLU A 53 -17.98 -2.29 6.66
CA GLU A 53 -18.25 -1.16 5.75
C GLU A 53 -17.69 -1.40 4.33
N ASN A 54 -18.50 -1.11 3.31
CA ASN A 54 -18.18 -1.17 1.86
C ASN A 54 -17.17 -0.10 1.40
N ASN A 55 -16.05 0.05 2.12
CA ASN A 55 -15.00 1.03 1.86
C ASN A 55 -13.67 0.37 1.45
N VAL A 56 -13.69 -0.85 0.92
CA VAL A 56 -12.48 -1.60 0.56
C VAL A 56 -11.83 -0.96 -0.69
N PRO A 57 -10.52 -0.62 -0.65
CA PRO A 57 -9.83 -0.17 -1.85
C PRO A 57 -9.64 -1.33 -2.83
N ILE A 58 -9.78 -1.07 -4.13
CA ILE A 58 -9.64 -2.06 -5.20
C ILE A 58 -8.49 -1.64 -6.11
N LEU A 59 -7.52 -2.55 -6.27
CA LEU A 59 -6.46 -2.46 -7.26
C LEU A 59 -6.81 -3.31 -8.47
N SER A 60 -6.74 -2.71 -9.66
CA SER A 60 -6.85 -3.43 -10.93
C SER A 60 -5.71 -3.03 -11.85
N PHE A 61 -5.14 -4.01 -12.54
CA PHE A 61 -4.09 -3.82 -13.52
C PHE A 61 -4.65 -4.02 -14.92
N SER A 62 -4.18 -3.17 -15.84
CA SER A 62 -4.34 -3.32 -17.28
C SER A 62 -2.95 -3.45 -17.93
N LYS A 63 -2.89 -3.65 -19.24
CA LYS A 63 -1.63 -3.86 -19.98
C LYS A 63 -0.58 -2.76 -19.77
N LYS A 64 -1.00 -1.52 -19.51
CA LYS A 64 -0.11 -0.35 -19.40
C LYS A 64 -0.41 0.58 -18.23
N ASN A 65 -1.52 0.37 -17.52
CA ASN A 65 -2.00 1.26 -16.47
C ASN A 65 -2.54 0.44 -15.29
N TYR A 66 -2.76 1.11 -14.17
CA TYR A 66 -3.50 0.56 -13.04
C TYR A 66 -4.60 1.53 -12.61
N SER A 67 -5.58 1.01 -11.89
CA SER A 67 -6.57 1.79 -11.15
C SER A 67 -6.53 1.37 -9.69
N PHE A 68 -6.53 2.35 -8.79
CA PHE A 68 -6.62 2.14 -7.36
C PHE A 68 -7.65 3.10 -6.78
N ALA A 69 -8.77 2.58 -6.29
CA ALA A 69 -9.85 3.40 -5.76
C ALA A 69 -10.71 2.62 -4.77
N THR A 70 -11.33 3.33 -3.85
CA THR A 70 -12.44 2.82 -3.04
C THR A 70 -13.74 3.13 -3.79
N PRO A 71 -14.58 2.13 -4.14
CA PRO A 71 -15.86 2.37 -4.79
C PRO A 71 -16.74 3.32 -3.97
N GLU A 72 -17.50 4.18 -4.65
CA GLU A 72 -18.52 5.06 -4.04
C GLU A 72 -18.01 6.13 -3.07
N ASN A 73 -16.71 6.17 -2.77
CA ASN A 73 -16.16 7.12 -1.82
C ASN A 73 -14.80 7.71 -2.24
N THR A 74 -14.79 9.02 -2.47
CA THR A 74 -13.63 9.80 -2.92
C THR A 74 -13.05 10.69 -1.82
N GLY A 75 -13.52 10.57 -0.58
CA GLY A 75 -13.04 11.38 0.53
C GLY A 75 -11.54 11.19 0.77
N THR A 76 -10.82 12.29 0.99
CA THR A 76 -9.36 12.32 1.19
C THR A 76 -8.90 11.31 2.24
N GLY A 77 -9.54 11.27 3.41
CA GLY A 77 -9.18 10.32 4.46
C GLY A 77 -9.38 8.85 4.08
N ILE A 78 -10.37 8.55 3.22
CA ILE A 78 -10.61 7.19 2.72
C ILE A 78 -9.57 6.80 1.67
N ALA A 79 -9.11 7.75 0.86
CA ALA A 79 -7.99 7.54 -0.07
C ALA A 79 -6.68 7.25 0.68
N TYR A 80 -6.32 8.07 1.69
CA TYR A 80 -5.12 7.84 2.50
C TYR A 80 -5.20 6.55 3.31
N LYS A 81 -6.36 6.22 3.86
CA LYS A 81 -6.59 4.91 4.49
C LYS A 81 -6.41 3.77 3.48
N GLY A 82 -6.94 3.93 2.26
CA GLY A 82 -6.76 2.96 1.19
C GLY A 82 -5.28 2.71 0.91
N LEU A 83 -4.48 3.79 0.82
CA LEU A 83 -3.04 3.73 0.63
C LEU A 83 -2.34 2.96 1.78
N VAL A 84 -2.63 3.30 3.03
CA VAL A 84 -2.05 2.59 4.19
C VAL A 84 -2.42 1.10 4.20
N ILE A 85 -3.67 0.76 3.88
CA ILE A 85 -4.10 -0.64 3.76
C ILE A 85 -3.34 -1.36 2.65
N PHE A 86 -3.13 -0.70 1.50
CA PHE A 86 -2.32 -1.24 0.41
C PHE A 86 -0.88 -1.48 0.86
N ASP A 87 -0.25 -0.51 1.53
CA ASP A 87 1.14 -0.63 1.96
C ASP A 87 1.32 -1.76 2.99
N ILE A 88 0.41 -1.91 3.96
CA ILE A 88 0.40 -3.04 4.90
C ILE A 88 0.16 -4.37 4.16
N SER A 89 -0.69 -4.39 3.14
CA SER A 89 -0.93 -5.60 2.34
C SER A 89 0.34 -6.04 1.61
N VAL A 90 1.05 -5.10 1.00
CA VAL A 90 2.33 -5.37 0.33
C VAL A 90 3.39 -5.79 1.35
N LEU A 91 3.43 -5.17 2.52
CA LEU A 91 4.29 -5.58 3.62
C LEU A 91 4.01 -7.04 3.99
N ASN A 92 2.75 -7.44 4.20
CA ASN A 92 2.40 -8.81 4.59
C ASN A 92 2.66 -9.85 3.50
N LEU A 93 2.45 -9.51 2.22
CA LEU A 93 2.55 -10.45 1.10
C LEU A 93 3.98 -10.65 0.57
N THR A 94 4.95 -9.87 1.03
CA THR A 94 6.33 -9.88 0.53
C THR A 94 7.35 -10.12 1.63
N ASN A 95 8.63 -10.23 1.26
CA ASN A 95 9.73 -10.32 2.21
C ASN A 95 10.26 -8.93 2.65
N LEU A 96 9.53 -7.84 2.37
CA LEU A 96 9.93 -6.52 2.84
C LEU A 96 10.04 -6.51 4.37
N PRO A 97 11.16 -6.07 4.96
CA PRO A 97 11.38 -6.17 6.41
C PRO A 97 10.79 -4.98 7.19
N ILE A 98 10.52 -3.86 6.50
CA ILE A 98 10.17 -2.59 7.13
C ILE A 98 9.16 -1.79 6.29
N ILE A 99 8.33 -1.01 6.98
CA ILE A 99 7.50 0.06 6.43
C ILE A 99 7.74 1.37 7.20
N VAL A 100 7.72 2.50 6.49
CA VAL A 100 7.90 3.83 7.07
C VAL A 100 6.79 4.76 6.58
N HIS A 101 6.01 5.34 7.50
CA HIS A 101 4.94 6.29 7.16
C HIS A 101 5.17 7.66 7.79
N ASP A 102 4.99 8.70 6.98
CA ASP A 102 5.01 10.08 7.46
C ASP A 102 3.66 10.46 8.11
N SER A 103 3.74 11.39 9.05
CA SER A 103 2.64 12.07 9.71
C SER A 103 1.60 12.61 8.75
N PHE A 104 2.03 13.13 7.59
CA PHE A 104 1.12 13.70 6.59
C PHE A 104 0.10 12.68 6.05
N VAL A 105 0.49 11.40 5.93
CA VAL A 105 -0.41 10.33 5.49
C VAL A 105 -1.39 9.98 6.61
N LEU A 106 -0.87 9.82 7.82
CA LEU A 106 -1.64 9.30 8.97
C LEU A 106 -2.65 10.32 9.50
N LYS A 107 -2.32 11.62 9.49
CA LYS A 107 -3.21 12.69 9.97
C LYS A 107 -4.48 12.92 9.14
N GLN A 108 -4.55 12.34 7.94
CA GLN A 108 -5.73 12.44 7.07
C GLN A 108 -6.78 11.37 7.39
N ILE A 109 -6.39 10.34 8.16
CA ILE A 109 -7.22 9.20 8.51
C ILE A 109 -7.98 9.54 9.79
N SER A 110 -9.25 9.11 9.90
CA SER A 110 -10.04 9.35 11.10
C SER A 110 -9.45 8.64 12.31
N ASP A 111 -9.55 9.24 13.50
CA ASP A 111 -8.96 8.73 14.74
C ASP A 111 -9.33 7.27 15.02
N LYS A 112 -10.61 6.92 14.83
CA LYS A 112 -11.10 5.54 15.00
C LYS A 112 -10.43 4.54 14.06
N ALA A 113 -10.21 4.92 12.80
CA ALA A 113 -9.55 4.06 11.84
C ALA A 113 -8.03 3.99 12.10
N PHE A 114 -7.44 5.11 12.49
CA PHE A 114 -6.04 5.20 12.87
C PHE A 114 -5.70 4.32 14.08
N GLU A 115 -6.54 4.30 15.12
CA GLU A 115 -6.39 3.40 16.27
C GLU A 115 -6.28 1.93 15.84
N LYS A 116 -7.17 1.48 14.94
CA LYS A 116 -7.12 0.09 14.41
C LYS A 116 -5.90 -0.16 13.52
N ILE A 117 -5.43 0.85 12.81
CA ILE A 117 -4.19 0.77 12.04
C ILE A 117 -2.98 0.64 12.98
N LEU A 118 -2.93 1.37 14.09
CA LEU A 118 -1.88 1.22 15.10
C LEU A 118 -1.87 -0.20 15.69
N GLU A 119 -3.03 -0.78 15.99
CA GLU A 119 -3.11 -2.17 16.42
C GLU A 119 -2.52 -3.14 15.39
N LEU A 120 -2.74 -2.90 14.09
CA LEU A 120 -2.15 -3.71 13.02
C LEU A 120 -0.63 -3.54 12.96
N TYR A 121 -0.12 -2.34 13.18
CA TYR A 121 1.33 -2.09 13.23
C TYR A 121 1.99 -2.81 14.39
N ILE A 122 1.42 -2.74 15.59
CA ILE A 122 1.95 -3.40 16.80
C ILE A 122 1.97 -4.92 16.64
N LYS A 123 0.94 -5.48 16.00
CA LYS A 123 0.84 -6.92 15.73
C LYS A 123 1.74 -7.39 14.58
N SER A 124 2.39 -6.48 13.86
CA SER A 124 3.29 -6.85 12.77
C SER A 124 4.54 -7.52 13.32
N GLU A 125 4.94 -8.63 12.71
CA GLU A 125 6.25 -9.25 12.98
C GLU A 125 7.40 -8.51 12.28
N LYS A 126 7.09 -7.43 11.55
CA LYS A 126 8.01 -6.62 10.75
C LYS A 126 8.19 -5.25 11.38
N GLN A 127 9.28 -4.58 11.01
CA GLN A 127 9.56 -3.27 11.57
C GLN A 127 8.59 -2.23 11.00
N VAL A 128 7.97 -1.46 11.88
CA VAL A 128 7.11 -0.34 11.51
C VAL A 128 7.67 0.92 12.13
N ILE A 129 7.89 1.95 11.31
CA ILE A 129 8.28 3.29 11.77
C ILE A 129 7.22 4.27 11.29
N ILE A 130 6.68 5.06 12.21
CA ILE A 130 5.73 6.12 11.88
C ILE A 130 6.18 7.44 12.47
N ALA A 131 5.90 8.53 11.76
CA ALA A 131 5.92 9.87 12.31
C ALA A 131 4.48 10.31 12.62
N ILE A 132 4.26 10.98 13.74
CA ILE A 132 2.94 11.47 14.18
C ILE A 132 3.09 12.89 14.69
N ASP A 133 2.15 13.76 14.33
CA ASP A 133 1.94 15.07 14.93
C ASP A 133 0.72 15.06 15.86
N LYS A 134 0.61 16.05 16.74
CA LYS A 134 -0.58 16.32 17.57
C LYS A 134 -1.15 15.12 18.34
N LYS A 135 -0.30 14.29 18.95
CA LYS A 135 -0.69 13.13 19.78
C LYS A 135 -1.91 13.37 20.69
N ASN A 136 -2.01 14.55 21.30
CA ASN A 136 -3.07 14.92 22.24
C ASN A 136 -4.48 15.02 21.61
N SER A 137 -4.63 14.94 20.28
CA SER A 137 -5.95 14.91 19.64
C SER A 137 -6.56 13.52 19.56
N TYR A 138 -5.81 12.46 19.86
CA TYR A 138 -6.28 11.07 19.77
C TYR A 138 -6.92 10.57 21.07
N THR A 139 -7.59 9.41 21.00
CA THR A 139 -8.17 8.72 22.17
C THR A 139 -7.11 8.37 23.21
N ASP A 140 -7.48 8.28 24.48
CA ASP A 140 -6.55 7.93 25.57
C ASP A 140 -5.84 6.59 25.31
N GLU A 141 -6.55 5.62 24.71
CA GLU A 141 -5.99 4.33 24.31
C GLU A 141 -4.93 4.47 23.21
N THR A 142 -5.21 5.26 22.18
CA THR A 142 -4.24 5.58 21.12
C THR A 142 -3.03 6.30 21.70
N GLN A 143 -3.24 7.27 22.59
CA GLN A 143 -2.16 8.01 23.23
C GLN A 143 -1.26 7.10 24.06
N LYS A 144 -1.84 6.15 24.81
CA LYS A 144 -1.09 5.17 25.58
C LYS A 144 -0.20 4.29 24.68
N ILE A 145 -0.76 3.78 23.58
CA ILE A 145 0.00 3.00 22.59
C ILE A 145 1.18 3.80 22.05
N LEU A 146 0.96 5.07 21.69
CA LEU A 146 2.00 5.95 21.17
C LEU A 146 3.09 6.23 22.22
N ASP A 147 2.74 6.42 23.49
CA ASP A 147 3.72 6.61 24.57
C ASP A 147 4.57 5.37 24.82
N GLU A 148 3.98 4.18 24.78
CA GLU A 148 4.70 2.92 25.00
C GLU A 148 5.64 2.57 23.83
N SER A 149 5.35 3.09 22.63
CA SER A 149 6.11 2.81 21.40
C SER A 149 7.05 3.93 20.96
N VAL A 150 7.06 5.07 21.65
CA VAL A 150 7.86 6.23 21.24
C VAL A 150 9.36 5.95 21.38
N ILE A 151 10.10 6.12 20.29
CA ILE A 151 11.56 6.03 20.27
C ILE A 151 12.19 7.42 20.31
N LEU A 152 11.57 8.37 19.62
CA LEU A 152 12.02 9.77 19.55
C LEU A 152 10.80 10.69 19.70
N ASN A 153 10.87 11.57 20.69
CA ASN A 153 9.88 12.63 20.89
C ASN A 153 10.56 13.98 20.71
N LEU A 154 10.03 14.81 19.81
CA LEU A 154 10.56 16.14 19.53
C LEU A 154 9.62 17.19 20.10
N GLY A 155 10.19 18.23 20.71
CA GLY A 155 9.42 19.30 21.34
C GLY A 155 10.29 20.51 21.65
N SER A 156 9.70 21.47 22.35
CA SER A 156 10.44 22.63 22.87
C SER A 156 11.20 22.28 24.16
N ASN A 157 12.09 23.21 24.56
CA ASN A 157 12.86 23.19 25.81
C ASN A 157 13.95 22.11 25.86
N GLY A 158 14.76 22.01 24.80
CA GLY A 158 15.89 21.07 24.73
C GLY A 158 15.54 19.75 24.05
N ASN A 159 14.29 19.57 23.62
CA ASN A 159 13.83 18.42 22.83
C ASN A 159 13.78 18.74 21.32
N GLU A 160 14.42 19.82 20.88
CA GLU A 160 14.41 20.24 19.48
C GLU A 160 15.29 19.34 18.62
N LEU A 161 14.90 19.13 17.36
CA LEU A 161 15.74 18.42 16.40
C LEU A 161 17.02 19.23 16.14
N PHE A 162 18.16 18.65 16.50
CA PHE A 162 19.48 19.30 16.44
C PHE A 162 19.61 20.58 17.29
N GLY A 163 18.82 20.72 18.36
CA GLY A 163 18.87 21.89 19.26
C GLY A 163 18.37 23.19 18.62
N LYS A 164 17.61 23.11 17.50
CA LYS A 164 17.01 24.26 16.83
C LYS A 164 15.52 24.05 16.60
N SER A 165 14.72 25.05 16.95
CA SER A 165 13.32 25.14 16.54
C SER A 165 13.22 25.76 15.14
N TRP A 166 12.37 25.18 14.29
CA TRP A 166 12.20 25.59 12.89
C TRP A 166 10.87 26.30 12.61
N GLY A 167 10.08 26.61 13.64
CA GLY A 167 8.81 27.34 13.55
C GLY A 167 7.61 26.52 13.96
#